data_AF-A0A7K8ZEW7-F1
#
_entry.id   AF-A0A7K8ZEW7-F1
#
_cell.length_a   1.000
_cell.length_b   1.000
_cell.length_c   1.000
_cell.angle_alpha   90.00
_cell.angle_beta   90.00
_cell.angle_gamma   90.00
#
_symmetry.space_group_name_H-M   'P 1'
#
loop_
_entity.id
_entity.type
_entity.pdbx_description
1 polymer ?
#
loop_
_entity_poly.entity_id
_entity_poly.type
_entity_poly.pdbx_seq_one_letter_code
_entity_poly.pdbx_strand_id
1 'polypeptide(L)'
;AGTQPEVCDFLGRCLCRSGITGLQCDSCQPGHHSFPACQECNCDGVGSVKNTCDPRGQCLCHSNYAGLRCDQCAPGYYSYPSCLSCQCSPEGSQHGVCEPGSGQCSCRTGITGTRCDRCLSAASSFPY
;
A
#
# COMPACT_ATOMS: atom_id res chain seq x y z
N ALA A 1 -4.07 -23.59 20.36
CA ALA A 1 -4.68 -22.25 20.41
C ALA A 1 -5.58 -22.12 19.19
N GLY A 2 -6.80 -21.61 19.36
CA GLY A 2 -7.79 -21.46 18.29
C GLY A 2 -8.88 -22.52 18.25
N THR A 3 -8.64 -23.69 18.82
CA THR A 3 -9.65 -24.72 19.07
C THR A 3 -10.42 -24.44 20.37
N GLN A 4 -11.73 -24.66 20.38
CA GLN A 4 -12.47 -24.81 21.64
C GLN A 4 -12.04 -26.13 22.32
N PRO A 5 -12.08 -26.22 23.66
CA PRO A 5 -11.79 -27.49 24.31
C PRO A 5 -12.90 -28.49 23.94
N GLU A 6 -12.44 -29.60 23.37
CA GLU A 6 -13.14 -30.87 23.12
C GLU A 6 -13.80 -31.08 21.76
N VAL A 7 -13.17 -31.99 21.01
CA VAL A 7 -13.64 -32.72 19.83
C VAL A 7 -13.19 -32.11 18.50
N CYS A 8 -12.03 -32.59 18.07
CA CYS A 8 -11.82 -32.82 16.65
C CYS A 8 -12.52 -34.15 16.30
N ASP A 9 -13.33 -34.15 15.25
CA ASP A 9 -13.97 -35.37 14.75
C ASP A 9 -12.91 -36.40 14.31
N PHE A 10 -13.29 -37.67 14.15
CA PHE A 10 -12.40 -38.73 13.64
C PHE A 10 -11.81 -38.43 12.24
N LEU A 11 -12.42 -37.48 11.50
CA LEU A 11 -11.95 -36.96 10.22
C LEU A 11 -10.88 -35.86 10.36
N GLY A 12 -10.46 -35.50 11.58
CA GLY A 12 -9.45 -34.47 11.84
C GLY A 12 -9.96 -33.03 11.74
N ARG A 13 -11.28 -32.81 11.73
CA ARG A 13 -11.90 -31.48 11.74
C ARG A 13 -12.18 -31.03 13.17
N CYS A 14 -11.52 -29.96 13.60
CA CYS A 14 -11.67 -29.38 14.93
C CYS A 14 -12.72 -28.27 14.96
N LEU A 15 -13.38 -28.10 16.11
CA LEU A 15 -14.31 -27.00 16.34
C LEU A 15 -13.54 -25.72 16.73
N CYS A 16 -13.57 -24.73 15.84
CA CYS A 16 -12.80 -23.50 16.00
C CYS A 16 -13.51 -22.46 16.86
N ARG A 17 -12.74 -21.72 17.65
CA ARG A 17 -13.20 -20.49 18.32
C ARG A 17 -13.60 -19.46 17.27
N SER A 18 -14.57 -18.60 17.60
CA SER A 18 -14.98 -17.48 16.75
C SER A 18 -13.78 -16.68 16.25
N GLY A 19 -13.76 -16.34 14.96
CA GLY A 19 -12.65 -15.64 14.29
C GLY A 19 -11.57 -16.55 13.69
N ILE A 20 -11.59 -17.86 13.95
CA ILE A 20 -10.57 -18.82 13.51
C ILE A 20 -11.21 -19.89 12.62
N THR A 21 -10.45 -20.36 11.62
CA THR A 21 -10.84 -21.35 10.61
C THR A 21 -9.70 -22.34 10.35
N GLY A 22 -9.94 -23.32 9.49
CA GLY A 22 -9.00 -24.39 9.14
C GLY A 22 -9.37 -25.70 9.81
N LEU A 23 -8.87 -26.82 9.27
CA LEU A 23 -9.16 -28.15 9.81
C LEU A 23 -8.66 -28.30 11.25
N GLN A 24 -7.54 -27.66 11.57
CA GLN A 24 -6.93 -27.65 12.89
C GLN A 24 -7.07 -26.30 13.62
N CYS A 25 -7.91 -25.40 13.10
CA CYS A 25 -8.12 -24.06 13.65
C CYS A 25 -6.80 -23.27 13.76
N ASP A 26 -6.03 -23.31 12.68
CA ASP A 26 -4.66 -22.81 12.54
C ASP A 26 -4.59 -21.53 11.70
N SER A 27 -5.72 -21.03 11.21
CA SER A 27 -5.82 -19.83 10.37
C SER A 27 -6.94 -18.91 10.83
N CYS A 28 -6.85 -17.62 10.53
CA CYS A 28 -7.96 -16.70 10.77
C CYS A 28 -9.06 -16.86 9.72
N GLN A 29 -10.32 -16.55 10.08
CA GLN A 29 -11.41 -16.51 9.12
C GLN A 29 -11.12 -15.52 7.97
N PRO A 30 -11.71 -15.71 6.77
CA PRO A 30 -11.58 -14.75 5.68
C PRO A 30 -11.93 -13.33 6.14
N GLY A 31 -11.09 -12.36 5.76
CA GLY A 31 -11.22 -10.99 6.26
C GLY A 31 -10.57 -10.74 7.62
N HIS A 32 -9.78 -11.69 8.15
CA HIS A 32 -8.97 -11.51 9.34
C HIS A 32 -7.52 -12.00 9.13
N HIS A 33 -6.58 -11.46 9.91
CA HIS A 33 -5.14 -11.77 9.86
C HIS A 33 -4.50 -11.84 11.25
N SER A 34 -3.19 -12.11 11.35
CA SER A 34 -2.42 -12.12 12.62
C SER A 34 -2.77 -13.25 13.60
N PHE A 35 -2.91 -14.49 13.12
CA PHE A 35 -3.06 -15.67 13.99
C PHE A 35 -1.94 -15.72 15.06
N PRO A 36 -2.24 -16.05 16.34
CA PRO A 36 -3.50 -16.54 16.90
C PRO A 36 -4.49 -15.47 17.37
N ALA A 37 -4.11 -14.18 17.34
CA ALA A 37 -4.96 -13.07 17.73
C ALA A 37 -5.56 -12.41 16.49
N CYS A 38 -6.58 -13.07 15.92
CA CYS A 38 -7.17 -12.64 14.65
C CYS A 38 -7.71 -11.21 14.72
N GLN A 39 -7.19 -10.35 13.84
CA GLN A 39 -7.60 -8.96 13.66
C GLN A 39 -8.33 -8.81 12.34
N GLU A 40 -9.35 -7.97 12.29
CA GLU A 40 -10.07 -7.67 11.06
C GLU A 40 -9.17 -6.98 10.03
N CYS A 41 -9.31 -7.38 8.76
CA CYS A 41 -8.71 -6.63 7.66
C CYS A 41 -9.38 -5.26 7.58
N ASN A 42 -8.57 -4.22 7.52
CA ASN A 42 -9.06 -2.85 7.48
C ASN A 42 -8.58 -2.17 6.19
N CYS A 43 -8.89 -2.76 5.04
CA CYS A 43 -8.46 -2.27 3.75
C CYS A 43 -9.21 -0.99 3.37
N ASP A 44 -8.51 -0.05 2.74
CA ASP A 44 -9.09 1.18 2.24
C ASP A 44 -9.99 0.89 1.04
N GLY A 45 -11.23 1.37 1.09
CA GLY A 45 -12.22 1.08 0.04
C GLY A 45 -11.91 1.75 -1.31
N VAL A 46 -11.06 2.78 -1.33
CA VAL A 46 -10.66 3.47 -2.57
C VAL A 46 -9.47 2.77 -3.22
N GLY A 47 -8.47 2.39 -2.41
CA GLY A 47 -7.24 1.79 -2.92
C GLY A 47 -7.23 0.27 -3.01
N SER A 48 -8.15 -0.44 -2.36
CA SER A 48 -8.19 -1.91 -2.34
C SER A 48 -9.23 -2.49 -3.30
N VAL A 49 -8.90 -3.63 -3.90
CA VAL A 49 -9.79 -4.37 -4.81
C VAL A 49 -10.96 -5.00 -4.04
N LYS A 50 -10.69 -5.46 -2.83
CA LYS A 50 -11.64 -6.06 -1.89
C LYS A 50 -11.15 -5.80 -0.46
N ASN A 51 -12.08 -5.80 0.49
CA ASN A 51 -11.74 -5.79 1.91
C ASN A 51 -11.32 -7.19 2.39
N THR A 52 -10.23 -7.71 1.82
CA THR A 52 -9.62 -8.99 2.18
C THR A 52 -8.12 -8.83 2.18
N CYS A 53 -7.46 -9.37 3.20
CA CYS A 53 -6.02 -9.27 3.39
C CYS A 53 -5.39 -10.65 3.51
N ASP A 54 -4.08 -10.72 3.25
CA ASP A 54 -3.29 -11.93 3.44
C ASP A 54 -3.10 -12.24 4.95
N PRO A 55 -2.52 -13.40 5.31
CA PRO A 55 -2.25 -13.72 6.73
C PRO A 55 -1.35 -12.72 7.47
N ARG A 56 -0.60 -11.88 6.75
CA ARG A 56 0.24 -10.79 7.28
C ARG A 56 -0.51 -9.47 7.42
N GLY A 57 -1.76 -9.39 6.96
CA GLY A 57 -2.57 -8.17 6.97
C GLY A 57 -2.44 -7.30 5.72
N GLN A 58 -1.71 -7.75 4.70
CA GLN A 58 -1.56 -7.00 3.46
C GLN A 58 -2.83 -7.09 2.61
N CYS A 59 -3.45 -5.93 2.37
CA CYS A 59 -4.59 -5.80 1.48
C CYS A 59 -4.19 -5.90 0.01
N LEU A 60 -5.11 -6.38 -0.82
CA LEU A 60 -4.93 -6.42 -2.26
C LEU A 60 -5.20 -5.04 -2.86
N CYS A 61 -4.14 -4.29 -3.16
CA CYS A 61 -4.23 -2.93 -3.68
C CYS A 61 -4.40 -2.89 -5.19
N HIS A 62 -5.09 -1.84 -5.68
CA HIS A 62 -5.05 -1.43 -7.08
C HIS A 62 -3.62 -1.00 -7.47
N SER A 63 -3.31 -1.01 -8.77
CA SER A 63 -1.97 -0.72 -9.30
C SER A 63 -1.39 0.63 -8.87
N ASN A 64 -2.26 1.61 -8.60
CA ASN A 64 -1.86 2.99 -8.28
C ASN A 64 -1.77 3.24 -6.76
N TYR A 65 -2.06 2.22 -5.94
CA TYR A 65 -2.13 2.30 -4.49
C TYR A 65 -1.14 1.33 -3.85
N ALA A 66 -0.69 1.67 -2.66
CA ALA A 66 0.26 0.92 -1.87
C ALA A 66 -0.03 1.10 -0.37
N GLY A 67 0.80 0.48 0.46
CA GLY A 67 0.61 0.41 1.90
C GLY A 67 -0.09 -0.88 2.32
N LEU A 68 -0.04 -1.16 3.62
CA LEU A 68 -0.65 -2.37 4.19
C LEU A 68 -2.17 -2.40 3.93
N ARG A 69 -2.78 -1.22 3.94
CA ARG A 69 -4.22 -1.00 3.82
C ARG A 69 -4.62 -0.40 2.47
N CYS A 70 -3.70 -0.21 1.54
CA CYS A 70 -3.93 0.50 0.27
C CYS A 70 -4.35 1.97 0.45
N ASP A 71 -3.93 2.58 1.56
CA ASP A 71 -4.21 3.94 2.00
C ASP A 71 -3.14 4.95 1.53
N GLN A 72 -2.22 4.51 0.67
CA GLN A 72 -1.12 5.32 0.15
C GLN A 72 -1.07 5.18 -1.37
N CYS A 73 -0.47 6.14 -2.06
CA CYS A 73 -0.22 6.00 -3.49
C CYS A 73 1.01 5.13 -3.73
N ALA A 74 0.96 4.33 -4.80
CA ALA A 74 2.10 3.52 -5.23
C ALA A 74 3.28 4.42 -5.66
N PRO A 75 4.53 3.92 -5.62
CA PRO A 75 5.68 4.66 -6.13
C PRO A 75 5.44 5.11 -7.57
N GLY A 76 5.62 6.41 -7.83
CA GLY A 76 5.27 7.00 -9.13
C GLY A 76 3.83 7.53 -9.21
N TYR A 77 3.10 7.59 -8.10
CA TYR A 77 1.80 8.24 -7.97
C TYR A 77 1.76 9.17 -6.76
N TYR A 78 0.92 10.21 -6.80
CA TYR A 78 0.80 11.23 -5.74
C TYR A 78 -0.65 11.71 -5.57
N SER A 79 -0.92 12.46 -4.51
CA SER A 79 -2.24 13.05 -4.21
C SER A 79 -3.32 12.01 -3.90
N TYR A 80 -3.13 11.21 -2.85
CA TYR A 80 -4.19 10.36 -2.29
C TYR A 80 -5.42 11.21 -1.89
N PRO A 81 -6.67 10.78 -2.17
CA PRO A 81 -7.09 9.46 -2.64
C PRO A 81 -7.17 9.32 -4.17
N SER A 82 -6.76 10.32 -4.96
CA SER A 82 -6.84 10.24 -6.43
C SER A 82 -5.68 9.46 -7.05
N CYS A 83 -4.51 9.46 -6.40
CA CYS A 83 -3.28 8.78 -6.85
C CYS A 83 -3.01 8.99 -8.35
N LEU A 84 -2.69 10.24 -8.70
CA LEU A 84 -2.34 10.66 -10.06
C LEU A 84 -0.91 10.23 -10.38
N SER A 85 -0.64 9.85 -11.63
CA SER A 85 0.72 9.49 -12.04
C SER A 85 1.67 10.67 -11.94
N CYS A 86 2.86 10.41 -11.42
CA CYS A 86 3.97 11.34 -11.47
C CYS A 86 4.34 11.59 -12.93
N GLN A 87 4.50 12.84 -13.29
CA GLN A 87 4.83 13.22 -14.66
C GLN A 87 6.23 13.80 -14.78
N CYS A 88 7.17 13.19 -14.07
CA CYS A 88 8.58 13.54 -14.06
C CYS A 88 9.22 13.36 -15.44
N SER A 89 9.91 14.38 -15.97
CA SER A 89 10.67 14.27 -17.21
C SER A 89 11.78 13.23 -17.05
N PRO A 90 11.88 12.23 -17.94
CA PRO A 90 12.95 11.23 -17.88
C PRO A 90 14.34 11.83 -18.15
N GLU A 91 14.42 12.92 -18.91
CA GLU A 91 15.67 13.64 -19.19
C GLU A 91 16.09 14.53 -18.01
N GLY A 92 15.11 15.18 -17.37
CA GLY A 92 15.38 16.20 -16.36
C GLY A 92 15.30 15.75 -14.90
N SER A 93 14.68 14.60 -14.65
CA SER A 93 14.53 14.05 -13.30
C SER A 93 15.60 12.99 -12.99
N GLN A 94 15.85 12.76 -11.71
CA GLN A 94 16.73 11.69 -11.25
C GLN A 94 16.06 10.32 -11.37
N HIS A 95 14.75 10.27 -11.10
CA HIS A 95 13.91 9.07 -11.17
C HIS A 95 12.45 9.44 -11.47
N GLY A 96 11.63 8.47 -11.88
CA GLY A 96 10.21 8.65 -12.18
C GLY A 96 9.28 8.74 -10.95
N VAL A 97 9.83 8.64 -9.74
CA VAL A 97 9.08 8.78 -8.48
C VAL A 97 9.03 10.25 -8.07
N CYS A 98 7.86 10.76 -7.73
CA CYS A 98 7.65 12.10 -7.21
C CYS A 98 7.21 12.06 -5.74
N GLU A 99 7.27 13.22 -5.08
CA GLU A 99 6.85 13.36 -3.70
C GLU A 99 5.33 13.09 -3.55
N PRO A 100 4.90 12.19 -2.63
CA PRO A 100 3.49 11.75 -2.56
C PRO A 100 2.46 12.86 -2.29
N GLY A 101 2.86 13.93 -1.59
CA GLY A 101 1.98 15.04 -1.22
C GLY A 101 1.91 16.16 -2.26
N SER A 102 3.05 16.54 -2.83
CA SER A 102 3.17 17.70 -3.73
C SER A 102 3.23 17.32 -5.22
N GLY A 103 3.59 16.07 -5.53
CA GLY A 103 3.90 15.65 -6.90
C GLY A 103 5.23 16.18 -7.42
N GLN A 104 6.08 16.77 -6.57
CA GLN A 104 7.37 17.32 -6.95
C GLN A 104 8.36 16.20 -7.31
N CYS A 105 8.94 16.31 -8.50
CA CYS A 105 9.99 15.41 -8.97
C CYS A 105 11.38 15.86 -8.50
N SER A 106 12.26 14.89 -8.27
CA SER A 106 13.67 15.15 -7.95
C SER A 106 14.42 15.57 -9.21
N CYS A 107 14.66 16.87 -9.38
CA CYS A 107 15.33 17.40 -10.58
C CYS A 107 16.84 17.20 -10.56
N ARG A 108 17.43 17.08 -11.75
CA ARG A 108 18.87 17.11 -11.96
C ARG A 108 19.39 18.55 -11.85
N THR A 109 20.71 18.69 -11.64
CA THR A 109 21.37 20.00 -11.54
C THR A 109 21.09 20.85 -12.77
N GLY A 110 20.68 22.11 -12.55
CA GLY A 110 20.37 23.05 -13.64
C GLY A 110 18.98 22.85 -14.26
N ILE A 111 18.11 22.03 -13.66
CA ILE A 111 16.72 21.79 -14.10
C ILE A 111 15.78 22.10 -12.94
N THR A 112 14.61 22.64 -13.26
CA THR A 112 13.58 23.11 -12.31
C THR A 112 12.17 22.82 -12.83
N GLY A 113 11.17 23.13 -12.00
CA GLY A 113 9.76 22.82 -12.23
C GLY A 113 9.30 21.58 -11.45
N THR A 114 7.99 21.42 -11.30
CA THR A 114 7.39 20.27 -10.60
C THR A 114 7.67 18.95 -11.32
N ARG A 115 7.82 19.01 -12.64
CA ARG A 115 8.08 17.87 -13.53
C ARG A 115 9.52 17.81 -14.03
N CYS A 116 10.39 18.72 -13.57
CA CYS A 116 11.77 18.86 -14.05
C CYS A 116 11.88 19.00 -15.57
N ASP A 117 10.97 19.77 -16.16
CA ASP A 117 10.82 19.98 -17.60
C ASP A 117 11.37 21.34 -18.06
N ARG A 118 11.98 22.12 -17.17
CA ARG A 118 12.47 23.47 -17.46
C ARG A 118 13.92 23.63 -17.01
N CYS A 119 14.75 24.27 -17.82
CA CYS A 119 16.11 24.61 -17.39
C CYS A 119 16.08 25.74 -16.35
N LEU A 120 16.92 25.63 -15.33
CA LEU A 120 17.22 26.71 -14.41
C LEU A 120 17.99 27.78 -15.19
N SER A 121 17.28 28.79 -15.70
CA SER A 121 17.93 29.91 -16.38
C SER A 121 18.76 30.68 -15.36
N ALA A 122 20.05 30.88 -15.68
CA ALA A 122 21.03 31.56 -14.82
C ALA A 122 20.78 33.08 -14.65
N ALA A 123 19.53 33.53 -14.77
CA ALA A 123 19.15 34.93 -14.64
C ALA A 123 18.79 35.34 -13.19
N SER A 124 18.74 34.40 -12.23
CA SER A 124 18.28 34.68 -10.87
C SER A 124 19.39 35.08 -9.87
N SER A 125 20.65 35.18 -10.31
CA SER A 125 21.76 35.60 -9.45
C SER A 125 22.76 36.49 -10.19
N PHE A 126 22.27 37.60 -10.76
CA PHE A 126 23.10 38.73 -11.18
C PHE A 126 22.97 39.84 -10.11
N PRO A 127 23.88 39.94 -9.14
CA PRO A 127 23.95 41.13 -8.30
C PRO A 127 24.64 42.25 -9.07
N TYR A 128 23.97 43.41 -9.12
CA TYR A 128 24.52 44.70 -9.56
C TYR A 128 25.68 45.14 -8.68
#